data_AF-A0A9X6RU29-F1
#
_entry.id   AF-A0A9X6RU29-F1
#
_cell.length_a   1.000
_cell.length_b   1.000
_cell.length_c   1.000
_cell.angle_alpha   90.00
_cell.angle_beta   90.00
_cell.angle_gamma   90.00
#
_symmetry.space_group_name_H-M   'P 1'
#
loop_
_entity.id
_entity.type
_entity.pdbx_description
1 polymer ?
#
loop_
_entity_poly.entity_id
_entity_poly.type
_entity_poly.pdbx_seq_one_letter_code
_entity_poly.pdbx_strand_id
1 'polypeptide(L)'
;MKEVTLIFKSGAKASFTVEQFKTFKNNFGALSKIEYEGAIGKVPSHVNASNIDAIIVEDIAEEESIKEPDHPIEDFYGSEIKQDDKYFMFGQDAVLEGNLTNYLIAEQNVECFRAV
;
A
#
# COMPACT_ATOMS: atom_id res chain seq x y z
N MET A 1 -13.51 0.07 -9.02
CA MET A 1 -12.55 -1.02 -9.34
C MET A 1 -13.30 -2.33 -9.57
N LYS A 2 -12.64 -3.38 -10.07
CA LYS A 2 -13.22 -4.72 -10.20
C LYS A 2 -12.32 -5.74 -9.54
N GLU A 3 -12.91 -6.65 -8.77
CA GLU A 3 -12.21 -7.76 -8.12
C GLU A 3 -12.58 -9.08 -8.81
N VAL A 4 -11.61 -9.97 -8.93
CA VAL A 4 -11.80 -11.34 -9.38
C VAL A 4 -11.50 -12.29 -8.23
N THR A 5 -12.50 -13.10 -7.86
CA THR A 5 -12.33 -14.15 -6.85
C THR A 5 -12.35 -15.53 -7.51
N LEU A 6 -11.29 -16.30 -7.27
CA LEU A 6 -11.21 -17.72 -7.57
C LEU A 6 -11.69 -18.54 -6.37
N ILE A 7 -12.62 -19.46 -6.60
CA ILE A 7 -13.10 -20.41 -5.59
C ILE A 7 -12.63 -21.82 -5.99
N PHE A 8 -11.84 -22.43 -5.11
CA PHE A 8 -11.39 -23.80 -5.27
C PHE A 8 -12.46 -24.78 -4.76
N LYS A 9 -12.50 -26.00 -5.31
CA LYS A 9 -13.39 -27.09 -4.84
C LYS A 9 -13.22 -27.44 -3.37
N SER A 10 -12.05 -27.13 -2.79
CA SER A 10 -11.80 -27.25 -1.36
C SER A 10 -12.51 -26.18 -0.51
N GLY A 11 -13.12 -25.17 -1.14
CA GLY A 11 -13.69 -23.99 -0.49
C GLY A 11 -12.68 -22.86 -0.24
N ALA A 12 -11.39 -23.09 -0.51
CA ALA A 12 -10.39 -22.02 -0.45
C ALA A 12 -10.70 -20.92 -1.47
N LYS A 13 -10.29 -19.68 -1.16
CA LYS A 13 -10.52 -18.51 -2.01
C LYS A 13 -9.22 -17.75 -2.23
N ALA A 14 -9.07 -17.18 -3.42
CA ALA A 14 -8.02 -16.23 -3.76
C ALA A 14 -8.62 -15.06 -4.54
N SER A 15 -8.23 -13.84 -4.19
CA SER A 15 -8.75 -12.60 -4.80
C SER A 15 -7.64 -11.83 -5.50
N PHE A 16 -7.98 -11.21 -6.63
CA PHE A 16 -7.09 -10.46 -7.49
C PHE A 16 -7.79 -9.20 -8.00
N THR A 17 -7.04 -8.15 -8.30
CA THR A 17 -7.60 -7.06 -9.11
C THR A 17 -7.80 -7.52 -10.56
N VAL A 18 -8.69 -6.87 -11.31
CA VAL A 18 -8.84 -7.16 -12.75
C VAL A 18 -7.55 -6.92 -13.55
N GLU A 19 -6.69 -6.00 -13.13
CA GLU A 19 -5.39 -5.78 -13.79
C GLU A 19 -4.46 -6.97 -13.60
N GLN A 20 -4.56 -7.61 -12.43
CA GLN A 20 -3.82 -8.80 -12.03
C GLN A 20 -4.39 -10.08 -12.60
N PHE A 21 -5.52 -10.08 -13.32
CA PHE A 21 -6.20 -11.32 -13.74
C PHE A 21 -6.64 -11.27 -15.22
N LYS A 22 -6.16 -12.23 -16.02
CA LYS A 22 -6.45 -12.32 -17.46
C LYS A 22 -7.03 -13.67 -17.85
N THR A 23 -8.06 -13.66 -18.67
CA THR A 23 -8.66 -14.87 -19.26
C THR A 23 -8.49 -14.88 -20.77
N PHE A 24 -8.22 -16.05 -21.35
CA PHE A 24 -8.12 -16.25 -22.79
C PHE A 24 -9.16 -17.26 -23.26
N LYS A 25 -9.72 -17.04 -24.46
CA LYS A 25 -10.68 -17.95 -25.12
C LYS A 25 -10.04 -18.58 -26.35
N ASN A 26 -10.47 -19.80 -26.71
CA ASN A 26 -10.09 -20.43 -27.98
C ASN A 26 -10.96 -19.90 -29.14
N ASN A 27 -10.66 -20.34 -30.37
CA ASN A 27 -11.38 -19.96 -31.58
C ASN A 27 -12.88 -20.37 -31.60
N PHE A 28 -13.30 -21.20 -30.64
CA PHE A 28 -14.68 -21.63 -30.45
C PHE A 28 -15.37 -20.89 -29.28
N GLY A 29 -14.72 -19.89 -28.69
CA GLY A 29 -15.26 -19.08 -27.59
C GLY A 29 -15.17 -19.72 -26.20
N ALA A 30 -14.61 -20.93 -26.08
CA ALA A 30 -14.42 -21.59 -24.79
C ALA A 30 -13.18 -21.04 -24.07
N LEU A 31 -13.23 -20.95 -22.73
CA LEU A 31 -12.10 -20.53 -21.91
C LEU A 31 -10.93 -21.51 -22.09
N SER A 32 -9.77 -21.00 -22.52
CA SER A 32 -8.58 -21.79 -22.83
C SER A 32 -7.44 -21.60 -21.83
N LYS A 33 -7.36 -20.44 -21.17
CA LYS A 33 -6.27 -20.11 -20.24
C LYS A 33 -6.68 -19.01 -19.25
N ILE A 34 -6.10 -19.06 -18.05
CA ILE A 34 -6.18 -18.01 -17.03
C ILE A 34 -4.74 -17.65 -16.64
N GLU A 35 -4.44 -16.37 -16.48
CA GLU A 35 -3.17 -15.85 -15.96
C GLU A 35 -3.44 -14.86 -14.84
N TYR A 36 -2.57 -14.84 -13.82
CA TYR A 36 -2.61 -13.81 -12.79
C TYR A 36 -1.21 -13.43 -12.27
N GLU A 37 -1.07 -12.22 -11.71
CA GLU A 37 0.19 -11.72 -11.18
C GLU A 37 0.64 -12.52 -9.95
N GLY A 38 1.94 -12.83 -9.85
CA GLY A 38 2.50 -13.68 -8.79
C GLY A 38 2.53 -15.19 -9.09
N ALA A 39 1.96 -15.64 -10.21
CA ALA A 39 2.07 -17.03 -10.66
C ALA A 39 3.47 -17.31 -11.27
N ILE A 40 4.51 -17.39 -10.45
CA ILE A 40 5.86 -17.78 -10.89
C ILE A 40 5.91 -19.31 -11.00
N GLY A 41 5.67 -19.83 -12.21
CA GLY A 41 5.78 -21.26 -12.50
C GLY A 41 4.78 -21.73 -13.55
N LYS A 42 5.31 -22.31 -14.64
CA LYS A 42 4.63 -22.86 -15.82
C LYS A 42 3.16 -23.32 -15.65
N VAL A 43 2.30 -22.59 -16.38
CA VAL A 43 1.10 -23.01 -17.14
C VAL A 43 -0.05 -23.67 -16.35
N PRO A 44 -1.30 -23.12 -16.41
CA PRO A 44 -2.49 -23.81 -15.93
C PRO A 44 -2.71 -25.06 -16.77
N SER A 45 -2.36 -26.21 -16.22
CA SER A 45 -2.70 -27.49 -16.81
C SER A 45 -4.18 -27.74 -16.53
N HIS A 46 -5.00 -27.62 -17.58
CA HIS A 46 -6.46 -27.80 -17.63
C HIS A 46 -7.25 -27.02 -16.56
N VAL A 47 -8.13 -26.11 -16.99
CA VAL A 47 -9.12 -25.46 -16.09
C VAL A 47 -9.92 -26.51 -15.29
N ASN A 48 -10.15 -27.70 -15.85
CA ASN A 48 -10.75 -28.85 -15.15
C ASN A 48 -9.84 -29.56 -14.12
N ALA A 49 -8.51 -29.50 -14.26
CA ALA A 49 -7.55 -30.09 -13.31
C ALA A 49 -7.06 -29.10 -12.23
N SER A 50 -7.38 -27.81 -12.38
CA SER A 50 -7.03 -26.76 -11.43
C SER A 50 -8.00 -26.68 -10.23
N ASN A 51 -8.97 -27.60 -10.12
CA ASN A 51 -9.97 -27.65 -9.05
C ASN A 51 -10.71 -26.32 -8.82
N ILE A 52 -10.90 -25.51 -9.87
CA ILE A 52 -11.68 -24.27 -9.79
C ILE A 52 -13.14 -24.64 -10.01
N ASP A 53 -14.00 -24.20 -9.10
CA ASP A 53 -15.45 -24.43 -9.17
C ASP A 53 -16.17 -23.25 -9.85
N ALA A 54 -15.77 -22.02 -9.52
CA ALA A 54 -16.33 -20.80 -10.07
C ALA A 54 -15.30 -19.66 -10.15
N ILE A 55 -15.57 -18.71 -11.05
CA ILE A 55 -14.89 -17.41 -11.14
C ILE A 55 -15.97 -16.34 -11.02
N ILE A 56 -15.81 -15.44 -10.05
CA ILE A 56 -16.75 -14.35 -9.79
C ILE A 56 -16.04 -13.03 -10.08
N VAL A 57 -16.72 -12.14 -10.81
CA VAL A 57 -16.25 -10.79 -11.09
C VAL A 57 -17.31 -9.83 -10.58
N GLU A 58 -16.91 -8.97 -9.65
CA GLU A 58 -17.80 -7.99 -9.01
C GLU A 58 -17.22 -6.59 -9.14
N ASP A 59 -18.12 -5.61 -9.28
CA ASP A 59 -17.75 -4.20 -9.17
C ASP A 59 -17.57 -3.87 -7.68
N ILE A 60 -16.39 -3.38 -7.33
CA ILE A 60 -16.08 -2.87 -6.00
C ILE A 60 -15.95 -1.36 -6.05
N ALA A 61 -16.47 -0.70 -5.02
CA ALA A 61 -16.17 0.71 -4.79
C ALA A 61 -14.65 0.86 -4.69
N GLU A 62 -14.10 1.90 -5.31
CA GLU A 62 -12.70 2.24 -5.06
C GLU A 62 -12.59 2.59 -3.58
N GLU A 63 -11.75 1.89 -2.83
CA GLU A 63 -11.33 2.43 -1.54
C GLU A 63 -10.67 3.76 -1.85
N GLU A 64 -11.27 4.85 -1.36
CA GLU A 64 -10.64 6.15 -1.42
C GLU A 64 -9.27 5.99 -0.77
N SER A 65 -8.19 6.19 -1.54
CA SER A 65 -6.89 6.35 -0.93
C SER A 65 -7.04 7.54 0.01
N ILE A 66 -6.95 7.25 1.30
CA ILE A 66 -6.85 8.30 2.31
C ILE A 66 -5.53 8.98 1.98
N LYS A 67 -5.57 10.04 1.16
CA LYS A 67 -4.40 10.88 0.93
C LYS A 67 -3.94 11.27 2.32
N GLU A 68 -2.67 11.03 2.64
CA GLU A 68 -2.10 11.60 3.86
C GLU A 68 -2.47 13.09 3.87
N PRO A 69 -3.09 13.58 4.95
CA PRO A 69 -3.46 14.98 5.02
C PRO A 69 -2.20 15.80 4.83
N ASP A 70 -2.26 16.80 3.95
CA ASP A 70 -1.21 17.80 3.83
C ASP A 70 -1.04 18.47 5.20
N HIS A 71 0.16 18.37 5.77
CA HIS A 71 0.43 18.85 7.11
C HIS A 71 0.97 20.29 7.00
N PRO A 72 0.21 21.30 7.44
CA PRO A 72 0.51 22.70 7.13
C PRO A 72 1.68 23.28 7.93
N ILE A 73 2.31 22.48 8.80
CA ILE A 73 3.37 22.91 9.70
C ILE A 73 4.65 22.20 9.28
N GLU A 74 5.63 22.99 8.87
CA GLU A 74 7.00 22.53 8.66
C GLU A 74 7.83 22.83 9.91
N ASP A 75 8.80 21.97 10.18
CA ASP A 75 9.84 22.24 11.16
C ASP A 75 10.80 23.33 10.64
N PHE A 76 11.64 23.85 11.53
CA PHE A 76 12.60 24.92 11.24
C PHE A 76 13.56 24.60 10.08
N TYR A 77 13.77 23.30 9.78
CA TYR A 77 14.62 22.81 8.70
C TYR A 77 13.82 22.38 7.46
N GLY A 78 12.52 22.68 7.40
CA GLY A 78 11.64 22.44 6.25
C GLY A 78 11.09 21.01 6.15
N SER A 79 11.12 20.22 7.24
CA SER A 79 10.48 18.90 7.26
C SER A 79 9.03 19.02 7.71
N GLU A 80 8.09 18.43 6.97
CA GLU A 80 6.68 18.40 7.39
C GLU A 80 6.50 17.68 8.74
N ILE A 81 5.74 18.31 9.64
CA ILE A 81 5.37 17.75 10.94
C ILE A 81 4.05 16.98 10.80
N LYS A 82 4.11 15.66 10.95
CA LYS A 82 2.94 14.79 10.83
C LYS A 82 2.10 14.78 12.11
N GLN A 83 0.87 14.27 12.02
CA GLN A 83 -0.11 14.26 13.12
C GLN A 83 0.43 13.62 14.42
N ASP A 84 1.26 12.58 14.29
CA ASP A 84 1.82 11.83 15.42
C ASP A 84 3.27 12.22 15.75
N ASP A 85 3.83 13.23 15.08
CA ASP A 85 5.19 13.68 15.34
C ASP A 85 5.25 14.49 16.63
N LYS A 86 6.31 14.25 17.41
CA LYS A 86 6.62 15.06 18.58
C LYS A 86 7.51 16.23 18.18
N TYR A 87 7.07 17.43 18.48
CA TYR A 87 7.78 18.67 18.18
C TYR A 87 7.69 19.67 19.33
N PHE A 88 8.54 20.71 19.27
CA PHE A 88 8.67 21.74 20.28
C PHE A 88 8.56 23.11 19.62
N MET A 89 7.89 24.06 20.29
CA MET A 89 7.72 25.43 19.80
C MET A 89 8.67 26.39 20.51
N PHE A 90 9.49 27.10 19.74
CA PHE A 90 10.37 28.18 20.22
C PHE A 90 9.95 29.49 19.55
N GLY A 91 9.01 30.21 20.19
CA GLY A 91 8.40 31.38 19.56
C GLY A 91 7.58 30.96 18.33
N GLN A 92 8.02 31.34 17.14
CA GLN A 92 7.38 30.99 15.87
C GLN A 92 7.99 29.74 15.21
N ASP A 93 9.11 29.24 15.74
CA ASP A 93 9.82 28.11 15.15
C ASP A 93 9.28 26.79 15.72
N ALA A 94 8.81 25.90 14.84
CA ALA A 94 8.49 24.53 15.20
C ALA A 94 9.71 23.64 14.97
N VAL A 95 10.05 22.75 15.91
CA VAL A 95 11.25 21.92 15.82
C VAL A 95 10.91 20.48 16.18
N LEU A 96 11.10 19.56 15.24
CA LEU A 96 10.90 18.12 15.47
C LEU A 96 11.88 17.59 16.54
N GLU A 97 11.46 16.58 17.31
CA GLU A 97 12.29 15.98 18.38
C GLU A 97 13.67 15.53 17.87
N GLY A 98 13.75 15.00 16.66
CA GLY A 98 15.01 14.59 16.02
C GLY A 98 15.97 15.75 15.75
N ASN A 99 15.44 16.96 15.55
CA ASN A 99 16.20 18.17 15.24
C ASN A 99 16.42 19.08 16.46
N LEU A 100 15.77 18.77 17.59
CA LEU A 100 15.78 19.60 18.80
C LEU A 100 17.20 19.91 19.31
N THR A 101 18.08 18.91 19.36
CA THR A 101 19.45 19.12 19.89
C THR A 101 20.24 20.07 19.00
N ASN A 102 20.11 19.93 17.68
CA ASN A 102 20.80 20.79 16.72
C ASN A 102 20.29 22.24 16.81
N TYR A 103 18.97 22.42 16.90
CA TYR A 103 18.35 23.73 17.04
C TYR A 103 18.77 24.42 18.34
N LEU A 104 18.77 23.69 19.47
CA LEU A 104 19.16 24.25 20.77
C LEU A 104 20.63 24.74 20.78
N ILE A 105 21.53 24.01 20.13
CA ILE A 105 22.94 24.41 20.03
C ILE A 105 23.09 25.60 19.08
N ALA A 106 22.51 25.54 17.89
CA ALA A 106 22.73 26.52 16.83
C ALA A 106 22.00 27.85 17.07
N GLU A 107 20.72 27.80 17.43
CA GLU A 107 19.84 28.98 17.50
C GLU A 107 19.70 29.51 18.93
N GLN A 108 19.73 28.62 19.93
CA GLN A 108 19.57 29.00 21.34
C GLN A 108 20.90 29.05 22.12
N ASN A 109 22.02 28.66 21.50
CA ASN A 109 23.35 28.61 22.13
C ASN A 109 23.37 27.81 23.44
N VAL A 110 22.57 26.73 23.52
CA VAL A 110 22.46 25.87 24.69
C VAL A 110 23.44 24.70 24.57
N GLU A 111 24.27 24.53 25.60
CA GLU A 111 25.15 23.36 25.69
C GLU A 111 24.33 22.11 26.07
N CYS A 112 24.29 21.14 25.16
CA CYS A 112 23.48 19.93 25.31
C CYS A 112 24.37 18.74 25.70
N PHE A 113 23.98 18.03 26.76
CA PHE A 113 24.68 16.83 27.22
C PHE A 113 23.76 15.62 27.12
N ARG A 114 24.29 14.50 26.63
CA ARG A 114 23.61 13.21 26.63
C ARG A 114 24.34 12.27 27.59
N ALA A 115 23.64 11.79 28.60
CA ALA A 115 24.16 10.71 29.44
C ALA A 115 24.32 9.44 28.58
N VAL A 116 25.47 8.78 28.71
CA VAL A 116 25.79 7.51 28.04
C VAL A 116 25.52 6.36 28.98
#